data_AF-A0A382Y686-F1
#
_entry.id   AF-A0A382Y686-F1
#
_cell.length_a   1.000
_cell.length_b   1.000
_cell.length_c   1.000
_cell.angle_alpha   90.00
_cell.angle_beta   90.00
_cell.angle_gamma   90.00
#
_symmetry.space_group_name_H-M   'P 1'
#
loop_
_entity.id
_entity.type
_entity.pdbx_description
1 polymer ?
#
loop_
_entity_poly.entity_id
_entity_poly.type
_entity_poly.pdbx_seq_one_letter_code
_entity_poly.pdbx_strand_id
1 'polypeptide(L)'
;MTNIPEINHHIPNTKAYWYPKCRVHNPYDYSVSHGYSSWNRTTHEKFKCKSCGALMFCPADTLPWMYGLTGVGILLVAAGVIIAVSRGGIDIEGSEVGPEVFCLLFGAFPLLIGGMMVYYSKKWVAWSLSQKRKTPEQLESDAMGHPFQPIYENSDDFNHWASQFLASDEVDQLHEKHGFRTAGEELESEAK
;
A
#
# COMPACT_ATOMS: atom_id res chain seq x y z
N MET A 1 8.53 -0.70 -26.78
CA MET A 1 8.23 -0.91 -25.33
C MET A 1 9.06 -2.08 -24.81
N THR A 2 9.88 -1.85 -23.79
CA THR A 2 10.84 -2.86 -23.28
C THR A 2 10.45 -3.28 -21.86
N ASN A 3 10.20 -4.57 -21.67
CA ASN A 3 10.01 -5.17 -20.34
C ASN A 3 11.32 -5.10 -19.53
N ILE A 4 11.20 -5.05 -18.21
CA ILE A 4 12.33 -4.97 -17.28
C ILE A 4 12.47 -6.29 -16.52
N PRO A 5 13.15 -7.31 -17.08
CA PRO A 5 13.36 -8.58 -16.39
C PRO A 5 14.22 -8.44 -15.12
N GLU A 6 14.99 -7.36 -14.99
CA GLU A 6 15.86 -7.07 -13.85
C GLU A 6 15.07 -6.91 -12.54
N ILE A 7 13.79 -6.51 -12.61
CA ILE A 7 12.93 -6.34 -11.45
C ILE A 7 11.87 -7.44 -11.42
N ASN A 8 12.12 -8.45 -10.58
CA ASN A 8 11.12 -9.46 -10.29
C ASN A 8 10.08 -8.92 -9.28
N HIS A 9 9.01 -8.34 -9.81
CA HIS A 9 7.88 -7.78 -9.07
C HIS A 9 7.06 -8.82 -8.26
N HIS A 10 7.33 -10.13 -8.41
CA HIS A 10 6.75 -11.21 -7.59
C HIS A 10 7.52 -11.49 -6.30
N ILE A 11 8.75 -10.96 -6.14
CA ILE A 11 9.52 -11.12 -4.90
C ILE A 11 8.88 -10.25 -3.81
N PRO A 12 8.47 -10.83 -2.67
CA PRO A 12 7.84 -10.05 -1.61
C PRO A 12 8.80 -9.06 -0.96
N ASN A 13 8.43 -7.78 -0.97
CA ASN A 13 9.11 -6.74 -0.21
C ASN A 13 8.12 -5.95 0.65
N THR A 14 8.32 -5.97 1.97
CA THR A 14 7.44 -5.26 2.91
C THR A 14 7.51 -3.74 2.79
N LYS A 15 8.60 -3.20 2.24
CA LYS A 15 8.79 -1.77 2.00
C LYS A 15 8.27 -1.32 0.64
N ALA A 16 7.78 -2.26 -0.17
CA ALA A 16 7.26 -1.95 -1.49
C ALA A 16 5.73 -1.90 -1.50
N TYR A 17 5.18 -0.99 -2.31
CA TYR A 17 3.73 -0.87 -2.47
C TYR A 17 3.14 -2.13 -3.11
N TRP A 18 1.98 -2.55 -2.63
CA TRP A 18 1.33 -3.77 -3.10
C TRP A 18 -0.19 -3.64 -3.17
N TYR A 19 -0.81 -4.41 -4.06
CA TYR A 19 -2.27 -4.49 -4.18
C TYR A 19 -2.81 -5.93 -4.20
N PRO A 20 -3.85 -6.26 -3.41
CA PRO A 20 -4.31 -7.64 -3.28
C PRO A 20 -4.96 -8.29 -4.49
N LYS A 21 -5.51 -7.53 -5.44
CA LYS A 21 -6.12 -8.15 -6.63
C LYS A 21 -5.05 -8.55 -7.65
N CYS A 22 -4.08 -7.68 -7.90
CA CYS A 22 -2.96 -7.99 -8.79
C CYS A 22 -1.99 -9.00 -8.17
N ARG A 23 -1.91 -9.06 -6.83
CA ARG A 23 -1.03 -9.99 -6.09
C ARG A 23 0.42 -9.87 -6.55
N VAL A 24 0.89 -8.64 -6.73
CA VAL A 24 2.24 -8.35 -7.22
C VAL A 24 2.60 -6.88 -6.96
N HIS A 25 3.89 -6.56 -6.99
CA HIS A 25 4.41 -5.19 -6.84
C HIS A 25 4.48 -4.42 -8.16
N ASN A 26 3.32 -4.12 -8.74
CA ASN A 26 3.26 -3.35 -9.98
C ASN A 26 3.75 -1.91 -9.80
N PRO A 27 4.31 -1.30 -10.86
CA PRO A 27 4.41 0.16 -10.99
C PRO A 27 3.09 0.87 -10.69
N TYR A 28 3.19 2.13 -10.30
CA TYR A 28 2.04 2.94 -9.90
C TYR A 28 2.12 4.37 -10.44
N ASP A 29 0.96 5.04 -10.44
CA ASP A 29 0.85 6.48 -10.59
C ASP A 29 0.82 7.12 -9.20
N TYR A 30 1.73 8.06 -8.98
CA TYR A 30 1.79 8.85 -7.76
C TYR A 30 0.97 10.14 -7.91
N SER A 31 0.24 10.50 -6.86
CA SER A 31 -0.45 11.77 -6.81
C SER A 31 -0.45 12.35 -5.41
N VAL A 32 -0.22 13.66 -5.33
CA VAL A 32 -0.25 14.42 -4.09
C VAL A 32 -1.47 15.31 -4.08
N SER A 33 -2.22 15.28 -2.98
CA SER A 33 -3.31 16.21 -2.73
C SER A 33 -3.08 16.96 -1.42
N HIS A 34 -3.45 18.23 -1.40
CA HIS A 34 -3.28 19.10 -0.23
C HIS A 34 -4.64 19.43 0.36
N GLY A 35 -4.83 19.05 1.61
CA GLY A 35 -5.95 19.50 2.43
C GLY A 35 -5.58 20.78 3.16
N TYR A 36 -6.48 21.77 3.11
CA TYR A 36 -6.35 23.01 3.88
C TYR A 36 -7.36 22.98 5.03
N SER A 37 -6.85 23.05 6.26
CA SER A 37 -7.65 23.42 7.42
C SER A 37 -7.10 24.75 7.96
N SER A 38 -7.91 25.50 8.71
CA SER A 38 -7.56 26.85 9.20
C SER A 38 -6.25 26.94 9.99
N TRP A 39 -5.69 25.81 10.44
CA TRP A 39 -4.48 25.74 11.26
C TRP A 39 -3.42 24.74 10.77
N ASN A 40 -3.70 23.91 9.76
CA ASN A 40 -2.75 22.91 9.28
C ASN A 40 -2.93 22.57 7.80
N ARG A 41 -1.79 22.39 7.11
CA ARG A 41 -1.70 21.80 5.77
C ARG A 41 -1.47 20.31 5.92
N THR A 42 -2.37 19.50 5.40
CA THR A 42 -2.22 18.04 5.38
C THR A 42 -1.90 17.61 3.95
N THR A 43 -0.82 16.86 3.79
CA THR A 43 -0.44 16.26 2.52
C THR A 43 -0.95 14.83 2.47
N HIS A 44 -1.69 14.51 1.42
CA HIS A 44 -2.22 13.17 1.17
C HIS A 44 -1.60 12.61 -0.11
N GLU A 45 -0.75 11.61 0.07
CA GLU A 45 -0.11 10.85 -0.99
C GLU A 45 -0.98 9.65 -1.38
N LYS A 46 -1.09 9.39 -2.68
CA LYS A 46 -1.86 8.27 -3.23
C LYS A 46 -1.04 7.55 -4.30
N PHE A 47 -0.96 6.23 -4.16
CA PHE A 47 -0.26 5.33 -5.06
C PHE A 47 -1.28 4.41 -5.72
N LYS A 48 -1.52 4.58 -7.03
CA LYS A 48 -2.50 3.80 -7.79
C LYS A 48 -1.78 2.80 -8.69
N CYS A 49 -2.13 1.52 -8.60
CA CYS A 49 -1.55 0.48 -9.42
C CYS A 49 -1.79 0.74 -10.92
N LYS A 50 -0.74 0.86 -11.74
CA LYS A 50 -0.87 1.11 -13.19
C LYS A 50 -1.63 0.00 -13.93
N SER A 51 -1.58 -1.23 -13.41
CA SER A 51 -2.29 -2.38 -14.01
C SER A 51 -3.82 -2.33 -13.83
N CYS A 52 -4.33 -1.84 -12.70
CA CYS A 52 -5.75 -1.96 -12.37
C CYS A 52 -6.41 -0.68 -11.81
N GLY A 53 -5.64 0.41 -11.67
CA GLY A 53 -6.08 1.71 -11.15
C GLY A 53 -6.38 1.74 -9.65
N ALA A 54 -6.26 0.63 -8.94
CA ALA A 54 -6.63 0.55 -7.53
C ALA A 54 -5.54 1.11 -6.60
N LEU A 55 -5.96 1.65 -5.45
CA LEU A 55 -5.06 2.15 -4.42
C LEU A 55 -4.23 1.02 -3.81
N MET A 56 -2.92 1.23 -3.79
CA MET A 56 -1.94 0.33 -3.20
C MET A 56 -1.66 0.74 -1.74
N PHE A 57 -1.11 -0.19 -0.96
CA PHE A 57 -0.62 0.12 0.38
C PHE A 57 0.80 -0.43 0.55
N CYS A 58 1.59 0.22 1.41
CA CYS A 58 2.89 -0.26 1.84
C CYS A 58 2.72 -1.08 3.14
N PRO A 59 3.07 -2.38 3.16
CA PRO A 59 2.94 -3.21 4.36
C PRO A 59 3.73 -2.70 5.57
N ALA A 60 4.96 -2.21 5.35
CA ALA A 60 5.82 -1.68 6.42
C ALA A 60 5.22 -0.43 7.06
N ASP A 61 4.66 0.48 6.25
CA ASP A 61 4.05 1.72 6.75
C ASP A 61 2.70 1.46 7.41
N THR A 62 1.94 0.48 6.92
CA THR A 62 0.61 0.16 7.45
C THR A 62 0.68 -0.50 8.83
N LEU A 63 1.75 -1.23 9.13
CA LEU A 63 1.83 -2.11 10.29
C LEU A 63 1.81 -1.35 11.64
N PRO A 64 2.55 -0.24 11.85
CA PRO A 64 2.44 0.56 13.06
C PRO A 64 1.02 1.14 13.28
N TRP A 65 0.40 1.68 12.22
CA TRP A 65 -0.96 2.24 12.30
C TRP A 65 -2.01 1.18 12.59
N MET A 66 -1.88 0.00 11.96
CA MET A 66 -2.75 -1.13 12.20
C MET A 66 -2.75 -1.54 13.68
N TYR A 67 -1.57 -1.70 14.29
CA TYR A 67 -1.47 -2.05 15.71
C TYR A 67 -1.93 -0.91 16.63
N GLY A 68 -1.56 0.33 16.32
CA GLY A 68 -1.97 1.50 17.11
C GLY A 68 -3.49 1.68 17.14
N LEU A 69 -4.14 1.72 15.99
CA LEU A 69 -5.58 1.90 15.88
C LEU A 69 -6.36 0.71 16.48
N THR A 70 -5.92 -0.51 16.20
CA THR A 70 -6.58 -1.70 16.76
C THR A 70 -6.41 -1.74 18.28
N GLY A 71 -5.21 -1.47 18.80
CA GLY A 71 -4.93 -1.47 20.23
C GLY A 71 -5.73 -0.41 20.98
N VAL A 72 -5.69 0.85 20.52
CA VAL A 72 -6.48 1.94 21.11
C VAL A 72 -7.98 1.63 21.06
N GLY A 73 -8.47 1.12 19.93
CA GLY A 73 -9.86 0.74 19.78
C GLY A 73 -10.32 -0.36 20.75
N ILE A 74 -9.52 -1.42 20.92
CA ILE A 74 -9.80 -2.50 21.88
C ILE A 74 -9.85 -1.93 23.31
N LEU A 75 -8.89 -1.09 23.69
CA LEU A 75 -8.81 -0.51 25.04
C LEU A 75 -10.03 0.37 25.36
N LEU A 76 -10.45 1.21 24.40
CA LEU A 76 -11.61 2.08 24.57
C LEU A 76 -12.90 1.28 24.69
N VAL A 77 -13.10 0.26 23.84
CA VAL A 77 -14.27 -0.61 23.94
C VAL A 77 -14.29 -1.35 25.28
N ALA A 78 -13.14 -1.89 25.71
CA ALA A 78 -13.04 -2.57 27.00
C ALA A 78 -13.37 -1.62 28.17
N ALA A 79 -12.86 -0.38 28.15
CA ALA A 79 -13.18 0.62 29.15
C ALA A 79 -14.68 0.96 29.17
N GLY A 80 -15.29 1.15 27.99
CA GLY A 80 -16.72 1.41 27.86
C GLY A 80 -17.58 0.28 28.44
N VAL A 81 -17.22 -0.99 28.17
CA VAL A 81 -17.89 -2.17 28.74
C VAL A 81 -17.76 -2.20 30.26
N ILE A 82 -16.56 -1.95 30.80
CA ILE A 82 -16.33 -1.95 32.26
C ILE A 82 -17.18 -0.88 32.95
N ILE A 83 -17.25 0.33 32.39
CA ILE A 83 -18.05 1.43 32.94
C ILE A 83 -19.54 1.07 32.92
N ALA A 84 -20.04 0.54 31.80
CA ALA A 84 -21.45 0.13 31.67
C ALA A 84 -21.83 -0.94 32.70
N VAL A 85 -21.00 -1.98 32.85
CA VAL A 85 -21.21 -3.03 33.87
C VAL A 85 -21.18 -2.43 35.29
N SER A 86 -20.23 -1.55 35.58
CA SER A 86 -20.09 -0.92 36.90
C SER A 86 -21.27 -0.02 37.26
N ARG A 87 -21.98 0.53 36.27
CA ARG A 87 -23.17 1.38 36.44
C ARG A 87 -24.49 0.61 36.35
N GLY A 88 -24.44 -0.70 36.12
CA GLY A 88 -25.63 -1.54 36.00
C GLY A 88 -26.38 -1.40 34.67
N GLY A 89 -25.78 -0.79 33.65
CA GLY A 89 -26.41 -0.60 32.35
C GLY A 89 -25.70 0.42 31.46
N ILE A 90 -26.17 0.53 30.22
CA ILE A 90 -25.79 1.60 29.29
C ILE A 90 -26.92 2.63 29.34
N ASP A 91 -26.61 3.84 29.78
CA ASP A 91 -27.60 4.93 29.79
C ASP A 91 -27.54 5.67 28.45
N ILE A 92 -28.61 5.56 27.66
CA ILE A 92 -28.75 6.17 26.32
C ILE A 92 -29.84 7.25 26.35
N GLU A 93 -30.56 7.42 27.47
CA GLU A 93 -31.78 8.25 27.53
C GLU A 93 -31.51 9.69 28.02
N GLY A 94 -30.27 10.01 28.41
CA GLY A 94 -29.86 11.37 28.80
C GLY A 94 -29.52 12.29 27.62
N SER A 95 -29.65 13.62 27.80
CA SER A 95 -29.20 14.61 26.80
C SER A 95 -27.67 14.70 26.67
N GLU A 96 -26.94 14.04 27.56
CA GLU A 96 -25.48 13.98 27.57
C GLU A 96 -25.03 12.54 27.28
N VAL A 97 -24.09 12.38 26.34
CA VAL A 97 -23.52 11.07 26.01
C VAL A 97 -22.71 10.59 27.21
N GLY A 98 -23.18 9.53 27.88
CA GLY A 98 -22.45 8.90 28.97
C GLY A 98 -21.05 8.45 28.57
N PRO A 99 -20.07 8.46 29.49
CA PRO A 99 -18.68 8.07 29.20
C PRO A 99 -18.57 6.64 28.64
N GLU A 100 -19.46 5.73 29.03
CA GLU A 100 -19.54 4.38 28.45
C GLU A 100 -19.89 4.39 26.96
N VAL A 101 -20.91 5.16 26.56
CA VAL A 101 -21.33 5.29 25.15
C VAL A 101 -20.23 6.00 24.34
N PHE A 102 -19.62 7.05 24.91
CA PHE A 102 -18.48 7.72 24.30
C PHE A 102 -17.32 6.76 24.03
N CYS A 103 -16.89 5.98 25.04
CA CYS A 103 -15.81 5.01 24.89
C CYS A 103 -16.13 3.92 23.87
N LEU A 104 -17.37 3.42 23.83
CA LEU A 104 -17.79 2.39 22.87
C LEU A 104 -17.81 2.93 21.43
N LEU A 105 -18.44 4.08 21.19
CA LEU A 105 -18.54 4.67 19.85
C LEU A 105 -17.18 5.16 19.34
N PHE A 106 -16.43 5.84 20.21
CA PHE A 106 -15.10 6.34 19.86
C PHE A 106 -14.09 5.21 19.73
N GLY A 107 -14.27 4.08 20.43
CA GLY A 107 -13.47 2.87 20.26
C GLY A 107 -13.84 2.07 19.00
N ALA A 108 -15.11 2.05 18.60
CA ALA A 108 -15.56 1.35 17.40
C ALA A 108 -14.98 1.95 16.11
N PHE A 109 -14.85 3.27 16.03
CA PHE A 109 -14.29 3.95 14.86
C PHE A 109 -12.85 3.51 14.49
N PRO A 110 -11.84 3.59 15.38
CA PRO A 110 -10.49 3.13 15.08
C PRO A 110 -10.43 1.61 14.88
N LEU A 111 -11.33 0.82 15.48
CA LEU A 111 -11.44 -0.62 15.20
C LEU A 111 -11.89 -0.90 13.76
N LEU A 112 -12.80 -0.12 13.19
CA LEU A 112 -13.21 -0.27 11.79
C LEU A 112 -12.03 -0.03 10.85
N ILE A 113 -11.28 1.05 11.10
CA ILE A 113 -10.10 1.40 10.28
C ILE A 113 -8.98 0.34 10.47
N GLY A 114 -8.65 0.02 11.72
CA GLY A 114 -7.66 -1.01 12.07
C GLY A 114 -8.04 -2.38 11.50
N GLY A 115 -9.32 -2.76 11.56
CA GLY A 115 -9.84 -4.00 11.00
C GLY A 115 -9.67 -4.09 9.48
N MET A 116 -9.90 -2.98 8.75
CA MET A 116 -9.62 -2.90 7.32
C MET A 116 -8.12 -3.08 7.02
N MET A 117 -7.24 -2.47 7.82
CA MET A 117 -5.79 -2.67 7.69
C MET A 117 -5.39 -4.13 7.96
N VAL A 118 -5.93 -4.76 9.02
CA VAL A 118 -5.71 -6.19 9.33
C VAL A 118 -6.16 -7.06 8.16
N TYR A 119 -7.32 -6.79 7.56
CA TYR A 119 -7.83 -7.54 6.42
C TYR A 119 -6.85 -7.54 5.24
N TYR A 120 -6.33 -6.37 4.87
CA TYR A 120 -5.37 -6.25 3.76
C TYR A 120 -4.00 -6.83 4.12
N SER A 121 -3.52 -6.62 5.34
CA SER A 121 -2.28 -7.21 5.84
C SER A 121 -2.33 -8.74 5.84
N LYS A 122 -3.47 -9.36 6.17
CA LYS A 122 -3.64 -10.82 6.06
C LYS A 122 -3.51 -11.32 4.62
N LYS A 123 -4.07 -10.59 3.65
CA LYS A 123 -3.91 -10.92 2.22
C LYS A 123 -2.45 -10.81 1.79
N TRP A 124 -1.77 -9.75 2.20
CA TRP A 124 -0.34 -9.56 1.95
C TRP A 124 0.48 -10.72 2.53
N VAL A 125 0.26 -11.08 3.80
CA VAL A 125 1.00 -12.18 4.47
C VAL A 125 0.77 -13.51 3.75
N ALA A 126 -0.49 -13.84 3.42
CA ALA A 126 -0.81 -15.07 2.71
C ALA A 126 -0.10 -15.14 1.35
N TRP A 127 -0.12 -14.04 0.60
CA TRP A 127 0.61 -13.93 -0.66
C TRP A 127 2.13 -14.04 -0.48
N SER A 128 2.70 -13.27 0.44
CA SER A 128 4.14 -13.24 0.71
C SER A 128 4.67 -14.62 1.12
N LEU A 129 3.95 -15.32 1.99
CA LEU A 129 4.28 -16.68 2.39
C LEU A 129 4.19 -17.66 1.21
N SER A 130 3.21 -17.49 0.32
CA SER A 130 3.11 -18.30 -0.89
C SER A 130 4.29 -18.08 -1.85
N GLN A 131 4.77 -16.85 -2.00
CA GLN A 131 5.92 -16.55 -2.86
C GLN A 131 7.24 -17.03 -2.24
N LYS A 132 7.42 -16.86 -0.92
CA LYS A 132 8.62 -17.32 -0.20
C LYS A 132 8.84 -18.85 -0.23
N ARG A 133 7.80 -19.62 -0.59
CA ARG A 133 7.88 -21.08 -0.77
C ARG A 133 8.30 -21.51 -2.17
N LYS A 134 8.39 -20.58 -3.11
CA LYS A 134 8.75 -20.86 -4.50
C LYS A 134 10.26 -20.76 -4.69
N THR A 135 10.77 -21.47 -5.68
CA THR A 135 12.17 -21.31 -6.10
C THR A 135 12.34 -20.01 -6.89
N PRO A 136 13.57 -19.49 -7.04
CA PRO A 136 13.83 -18.31 -7.87
C PRO A 136 13.30 -18.45 -9.30
N GLU A 137 13.45 -19.63 -9.91
CA GLU A 137 13.01 -19.90 -11.29
C GLU A 137 11.49 -19.89 -11.41
N GLN A 138 10.78 -20.39 -10.38
CA GLN A 138 9.33 -20.32 -10.31
C GLN A 138 8.85 -18.87 -10.17
N LEU A 139 9.53 -18.07 -9.36
CA LEU A 139 9.21 -16.65 -9.20
C LEU A 139 9.46 -15.86 -10.49
N GLU A 140 10.53 -16.18 -11.21
CA GLU A 140 10.84 -15.58 -12.50
C GLU A 140 9.80 -15.96 -13.56
N SER A 141 9.47 -17.25 -13.65
CA SER A 141 8.42 -17.75 -14.54
C SER A 141 7.06 -17.10 -14.26
N ASP A 142 6.68 -16.98 -12.98
CA ASP A 142 5.45 -16.30 -12.58
C ASP A 142 5.45 -14.81 -12.94
N ALA A 143 6.59 -14.13 -12.73
CA ALA A 143 6.74 -12.72 -13.08
C ALA A 143 6.62 -12.52 -14.59
N MET A 144 7.27 -13.36 -15.40
CA MET A 144 7.21 -13.32 -16.86
C MET A 144 5.82 -13.69 -17.41
N GLY A 145 5.10 -14.58 -16.71
CA GLY A 145 3.73 -14.99 -17.04
C GLY A 145 2.65 -14.02 -16.57
N HIS A 146 2.99 -12.97 -15.80
CA HIS A 146 2.02 -12.03 -15.28
C HIS A 146 1.39 -11.19 -16.42
N PRO A 147 0.05 -10.99 -16.45
CA PRO A 147 -0.63 -10.28 -17.54
C PRO A 147 -0.18 -8.83 -17.74
N PHE A 148 0.36 -8.22 -16.68
CA PHE A 148 0.91 -6.87 -16.71
C PHE A 148 2.42 -6.95 -16.46
N GLN A 149 3.22 -6.57 -17.45
CA GLN A 149 4.67 -6.49 -17.32
C GLN A 149 5.07 -5.05 -16.99
N PRO A 150 5.99 -4.82 -16.02
CA PRO A 150 6.61 -3.52 -15.84
C PRO A 150 7.36 -3.10 -17.11
N ILE A 151 7.05 -1.91 -17.61
CA ILE A 151 7.70 -1.31 -18.77
C ILE A 151 8.58 -0.17 -18.27
N TYR A 152 9.75 -0.03 -18.89
CA TYR A 152 10.61 1.12 -18.63
C TYR A 152 9.92 2.43 -19.03
N GLU A 153 9.95 3.39 -18.12
CA GLU A 153 9.42 4.73 -18.31
C GLU A 153 10.39 5.72 -17.67
N ASN A 154 10.76 6.76 -18.42
CA ASN A 154 11.59 7.83 -17.89
C ASN A 154 10.71 8.80 -17.06
N SER A 155 10.42 8.43 -15.82
CA SER A 155 9.56 9.20 -14.92
C SER A 155 9.99 9.04 -13.46
N ASP A 156 9.71 10.06 -12.64
CA ASP A 156 9.98 10.03 -11.21
C ASP A 156 9.22 8.89 -10.50
N ASP A 157 7.99 8.61 -10.94
CA ASP A 157 7.15 7.53 -10.40
C ASP A 157 7.79 6.16 -10.65
N PHE A 158 8.32 5.95 -11.85
CA PHE A 158 9.07 4.75 -12.18
C PHE A 158 10.34 4.63 -11.33
N ASN A 159 11.10 5.71 -11.16
CA ASN A 159 12.33 5.72 -10.37
C ASN A 159 12.05 5.40 -8.89
N HIS A 160 10.99 5.99 -8.33
CA HIS A 160 10.57 5.70 -6.97
C HIS A 160 10.05 4.26 -6.81
N TRP A 161 9.39 3.71 -7.82
CA TRP A 161 9.00 2.30 -7.81
C TRP A 161 10.21 1.36 -7.91
N ALA A 162 11.13 1.60 -8.86
CA ALA A 162 12.29 0.74 -9.11
C ALA A 162 13.25 0.71 -7.91
N SER A 163 13.47 1.85 -7.26
CA SER A 163 14.30 1.97 -6.05
C SER A 163 13.75 1.24 -4.82
N GLN A 164 12.51 0.73 -4.85
CA GLN A 164 12.04 -0.20 -3.81
C GLN A 164 12.69 -1.59 -3.95
N PHE A 165 13.22 -1.93 -5.11
CA PHE A 165 13.81 -3.24 -5.40
C PHE A 165 15.31 -3.18 -5.66
N LEU A 166 15.78 -2.07 -6.21
CA LEU A 166 17.14 -1.87 -6.69
C LEU A 166 17.86 -0.76 -5.92
N ALA A 167 19.18 -0.85 -5.88
CA ALA A 167 20.04 0.25 -5.42
C ALA A 167 20.04 1.40 -6.46
N SER A 168 20.45 2.61 -6.04
CA SER A 168 20.42 3.79 -6.93
C SER A 168 21.27 3.62 -8.19
N ASP A 169 22.45 3.00 -8.07
CA ASP A 169 23.34 2.71 -9.19
C ASP A 169 22.77 1.66 -10.15
N GLU A 170 21.98 0.71 -9.65
CA GLU A 170 21.25 -0.26 -10.48
C GLU A 170 20.09 0.40 -11.23
N VAL A 171 19.43 1.40 -10.63
CA VAL A 171 18.41 2.22 -11.31
C VAL A 171 19.05 3.07 -12.42
N ASP A 172 20.20 3.67 -12.16
CA ASP A 172 20.95 4.42 -13.18
C ASP A 172 21.36 3.51 -14.36
N GLN A 173 21.81 2.29 -14.08
CA GLN A 173 22.11 1.29 -15.11
C GLN A 173 20.87 0.91 -15.94
N LEU A 174 19.67 0.88 -15.34
CA LEU A 174 18.43 0.69 -16.09
C LEU A 174 18.17 1.84 -17.06
N HIS A 175 18.40 3.09 -16.63
CA HIS A 175 18.27 4.26 -17.49
C HIS A 175 19.27 4.24 -18.65
N GLU A 176 20.52 3.88 -18.39
CA GLU A 176 21.51 3.72 -19.46
C GLU A 176 21.10 2.61 -20.44
N LYS A 177 20.66 1.45 -19.93
CA LYS A 177 20.31 0.31 -20.78
C LYS A 177 19.05 0.54 -21.63
N HIS A 178 18.02 1.17 -21.07
CA HIS A 178 16.69 1.27 -21.68
C HIS A 178 16.33 2.68 -22.17
N GLY A 179 16.96 3.72 -21.64
CA GLY A 179 16.73 5.13 -22.02
C GLY A 179 17.23 5.45 -23.43
N PHE A 180 18.38 4.91 -23.85
CA PHE A 180 18.87 5.12 -25.23
C PHE A 180 18.02 4.40 -26.28
N ARG A 181 17.39 3.26 -25.94
CA ARG A 181 16.50 2.53 -26.85
C ARG A 181 15.19 3.28 -27.12
N THR A 182 14.65 3.97 -26.12
CA THR A 182 13.39 4.71 -26.26
C THR A 182 13.57 5.99 -27.09
N ALA A 183 14.69 6.71 -26.92
CA ALA A 183 15.01 7.89 -27.75
C ALA A 183 15.21 7.54 -29.24
N GLY A 184 15.75 6.36 -29.56
CA GLY A 184 15.89 5.89 -30.93
C GLY A 184 14.56 5.47 -31.58
N GLU A 185 13.65 4.85 -30.81
CA GLU A 185 12.32 4.45 -31.28
C GLU A 185 11.40 5.67 -31.52
N GLU A 186 11.49 6.73 -30.69
CA GLU A 186 10.75 7.99 -30.91
C GLU A 186 11.21 8.70 -32.19
N LEU A 187 12.53 8.82 -32.42
CA LEU A 187 13.10 9.46 -33.61
C LEU A 187 12.77 8.75 -34.93
N GLU A 188 12.65 7.42 -34.94
CA GLU A 188 12.21 6.68 -36.14
C GLU A 188 10.70 6.78 -36.40
N SER A 189 9.90 6.99 -35.35
CA SER A 189 8.44 7.14 -35.48
C SER A 189 8.02 8.53 -35.98
N GLU A 190 8.81 9.57 -35.68
CA GLU A 190 8.60 10.94 -36.18
C GLU A 190 9.15 11.16 -37.60
N ALA A 191 10.00 10.25 -38.10
CA ALA A 191 10.61 10.31 -39.43
C ALA A 191 9.79 9.59 -40.53
N LYS A 192 8.59 9.08 -40.21
CA LYS A 192 7.67 8.39 -41.13
C LYS A 192 6.38 9.17 -41.36
#